data_AF-A0A453L779-F1
#
_entry.id   AF-A0A453L779-F1
#
_cell.length_a   1.000
_cell.length_b   1.000
_cell.length_c   1.000
_cell.angle_alpha   90.00
_cell.angle_beta   90.00
_cell.angle_gamma   90.00
#
_symmetry.space_group_name_H-M   'P 1'
#
loop_
_entity.id
_entity.type
_entity.pdbx_description
1 polymer ?
#
loop_
_entity_poly.entity_id
_entity_poly.type
_entity_poly.pdbx_seq_one_letter_code
_entity_poly.pdbx_strand_id
1 'polypeptide(L)' 'MCYCYVCDAPAPCKQWGKGLLNGGHCHATDKDTKWVTLRQSFKRNFEPGEEATVSAGNLPYGFDTERLRQFFRSFTTREQ' A
#
# COMPACT_ATOMS: atom_id res chain seq x y z
N MET A 1 16.34 7.39 15.08
CA MET A 1 15.13 6.72 14.52
C MET A 1 15.52 6.10 13.20
N CYS A 2 15.23 4.82 13.02
CA CYS A 2 15.51 4.13 11.75
C CYS A 2 14.23 4.09 10.92
N TYR A 3 14.35 4.22 9.60
CA TYR A 3 13.24 4.24 8.65
C TYR A 3 13.47 3.21 7.56
N CYS A 4 12.41 2.55 7.13
CA CYS A 4 12.46 1.62 6.01
C CYS A 4 12.00 2.32 4.73
N TYR A 5 12.96 2.69 3.87
CA TYR A 5 12.66 3.32 2.58
C TYR A 5 11.69 2.51 1.70
N VAL A 6 11.83 1.19 1.67
CA VAL A 6 11.00 0.30 0.83
C VAL A 6 9.54 0.26 1.28
N CYS A 7 9.30 0.15 2.59
CA CYS A 7 7.97 0.01 3.19
C CYS A 7 7.32 1.35 3.56
N ASP A 8 8.06 2.45 3.44
CA ASP A 8 7.62 3.80 3.84
C ASP A 8 7.13 3.87 5.31
N ALA A 9 7.81 3.15 6.22
CA ALA A 9 7.35 2.90 7.58
C ALA A 9 8.50 2.99 8.61
N PRO A 10 8.19 3.28 9.89
CA PRO A 10 9.18 3.23 10.96
C PRO A 10 9.79 1.83 11.07
N ALA A 11 11.11 1.78 11.24
CA ALA A 11 11.81 0.53 11.44
C ALA A 11 11.63 0.02 12.89
N PRO A 12 11.60 -1.31 13.11
CA PRO A 12 11.80 -2.39 12.13
C PRO A 12 10.53 -2.79 11.38
N CYS A 13 10.61 -2.89 10.04
CA CYS A 13 9.58 -3.55 9.22
C CYS A 13 9.71 -5.10 9.24
N LYS A 14 8.74 -5.83 8.68
CA LYS A 14 8.77 -7.31 8.62
C LYS A 14 10.03 -7.91 7.97
N GLN A 15 10.64 -7.21 7.03
CA GLN A 15 11.88 -7.62 6.34
C GLN A 15 13.11 -6.84 6.84
N TRP A 16 13.07 -6.32 8.08
CA TRP A 16 14.14 -5.50 8.64
C TRP A 16 15.28 -6.37 9.15
N GLY A 17 16.48 -6.19 8.58
CA GLY A 17 17.70 -6.88 9.00
C GLY A 17 18.77 -6.88 7.92
N LYS A 18 19.99 -7.34 8.25
CA LYS A 18 21.04 -7.64 7.26
C LYS A 18 20.75 -9.02 6.69
N GLY A 19 20.12 -9.05 5.52
CA GLY A 19 19.63 -10.29 4.92
C GLY A 19 20.74 -11.27 4.56
N LEU A 20 20.80 -12.39 5.27
CA LEU A 20 21.40 -13.63 4.74
C LEU A 20 20.52 -14.22 3.60
N LEU A 21 19.30 -13.72 3.47
CA LEU A 21 18.29 -14.17 2.51
C LEU A 21 17.68 -12.94 1.80
N ASN A 22 18.32 -12.54 0.69
CA ASN A 22 17.76 -11.83 -0.47
C ASN A 22 16.85 -10.58 -0.30
N GLY A 23 16.75 -9.92 0.85
CA GLY A 23 15.82 -8.78 0.95
C GLY A 23 15.81 -8.01 2.26
N GLY A 24 16.94 -7.94 2.96
CA GLY A 24 17.01 -7.14 4.19
C GLY A 24 16.85 -5.65 3.90
N HIS A 25 15.77 -5.02 4.37
CA HIS A 25 15.51 -3.58 4.14
C HIS A 25 16.38 -2.65 5.00
N CYS A 26 17.28 -3.21 5.80
CA CYS A 26 18.26 -2.45 6.56
C CYS A 26 19.19 -1.73 5.57
N HIS A 27 19.37 -0.41 5.73
CA HIS A 27 20.09 0.46 4.79
C HIS A 27 19.48 0.58 3.39
N ALA A 28 18.18 0.33 3.21
CA ALA A 28 17.53 0.69 1.96
C ALA A 28 17.56 2.22 1.76
N THR A 29 18.02 2.68 0.60
CA THR A 29 18.13 4.10 0.24
C THR A 29 17.64 4.36 -1.17
N ASP A 30 17.25 5.60 -1.49
CA ASP A 30 16.88 6.03 -2.84
C ASP A 30 18.05 6.06 -3.84
N LYS A 31 19.29 6.01 -3.34
CA LYS A 31 20.51 6.08 -4.16
C LYS A 31 20.74 4.84 -5.02
N ASP A 32 20.25 3.68 -4.58
CA ASP A 32 20.32 2.45 -5.35
C ASP A 32 19.02 2.22 -6.12
N THR A 33 19.12 2.11 -7.45
CA THR A 33 18.00 1.77 -8.33
C THR A 33 17.28 0.50 -7.89
N LYS A 34 17.99 -0.46 -7.30
CA LYS A 34 17.40 -1.69 -6.74
C LYS A 34 16.29 -1.37 -5.73
N TRP A 35 16.53 -0.44 -4.81
CA TRP A 35 15.57 -0.07 -3.78
C TRP A 35 14.46 0.81 -4.33
N VAL A 36 14.75 1.66 -5.32
CA VAL A 36 13.73 2.44 -6.04
C VAL A 36 12.75 1.50 -6.76
N THR A 37 13.25 0.53 -7.51
CA THR A 37 12.44 -0.48 -8.19
C THR A 37 11.67 -1.35 -7.21
N LEU A 38 12.30 -1.78 -6.10
CA LEU A 38 11.63 -2.55 -5.06
C LEU A 38 10.55 -1.76 -4.33
N ARG A 39 10.79 -0.47 -4.06
CA ARG A 39 9.78 0.43 -3.49
C ARG A 39 8.64 0.64 -4.47
N GLN A 40 8.93 0.84 -5.76
CA GLN A 40 7.90 0.98 -6.79
C GLN A 40 7.08 -0.30 -6.94
N SER A 41 7.68 -1.49 -6.91
CA SER A 41 6.93 -2.75 -6.95
C SER A 41 6.11 -2.95 -5.67
N PHE A 42 6.66 -2.60 -4.50
CA PHE A 42 5.92 -2.62 -3.23
C PHE A 42 4.73 -1.65 -3.26
N LYS A 43 4.93 -0.43 -3.78
CA LYS A 43 3.86 0.57 -3.97
C LYS A 43 2.88 0.17 -5.07
N ARG A 44 3.28 -0.53 -6.13
CA ARG A 44 2.37 -1.03 -7.17
C ARG A 44 1.41 -2.10 -6.65
N ASN A 45 1.77 -2.84 -5.60
CA ASN A 45 0.82 -3.69 -4.88
C ASN A 45 -0.21 -2.87 -4.06
N PHE A 46 0.01 -1.56 -3.90
CA PHE A 46 -0.87 -0.65 -3.18
C PHE A 46 -1.58 0.36 -4.10
N GLU A 47 -1.06 0.59 -5.31
CA GLU A 47 -1.81 1.27 -6.35
C GLU A 47 -2.91 0.31 -6.79
N PRO A 48 -4.18 0.61 -6.49
CA PRO A 48 -5.26 -0.18 -7.03
C PRO A 48 -5.10 -0.22 -8.56
N GLY A 49 -4.90 -1.40 -9.14
CA GLY A 49 -5.07 -1.55 -10.58
C GLY A 49 -6.47 -1.07 -10.98
N GLU A 50 -6.73 -0.85 -12.26
CA GLU A 50 -8.06 -0.46 -12.76
C GLU A 50 -9.20 -1.38 -12.25
N GLU A 51 -8.87 -2.60 -11.81
CA GLU A 51 -9.77 -3.61 -11.24
C GLU A 51 -9.67 -3.81 -9.72
N ALA A 52 -9.12 -2.85 -8.97
CA ALA A 52 -8.96 -3.06 -7.53
C ALA A 52 -10.30 -3.19 -6.80
N THR A 53 -10.38 -4.23 -5.98
CA THR A 53 -11.57 -4.57 -5.21
C THR A 53 -11.35 -4.25 -3.74
N VAL A 54 -12.29 -3.49 -3.15
CA VAL A 54 -12.33 -3.23 -1.70
C VAL A 54 -13.48 -4.00 -1.07
N SER A 55 -13.26 -4.59 0.10
CA SER A 55 -14.29 -5.25 0.89
C SER A 55 -14.70 -4.34 2.06
N ALA A 56 -15.99 -4.03 2.17
CA ALA A 56 -16.53 -3.27 3.29
C ALA A 56 -17.27 -4.21 4.25
N GLY A 57 -16.84 -4.26 5.50
CA GLY A 57 -17.49 -5.01 6.57
C GLY A 57 -18.31 -4.12 7.49
N ASN A 58 -19.11 -4.73 8.38
CA ASN A 58 -19.94 -4.06 9.38
C ASN A 58 -20.98 -3.09 8.78
N LEU A 59 -21.57 -3.47 7.65
CA LEU A 59 -22.65 -2.72 7.03
C LEU A 59 -23.95 -2.91 7.80
N PRO A 60 -24.81 -1.88 7.88
CA PRO A 60 -26.13 -2.03 8.47
C PRO A 60 -26.96 -3.06 7.69
N TYR A 61 -27.89 -3.71 8.39
CA TYR A 61 -28.79 -4.68 7.77
C TYR A 61 -29.61 -4.02 6.65
N GLY A 62 -29.65 -4.64 5.46
CA GLY A 62 -30.34 -4.10 4.28
C GLY A 62 -29.58 -3.00 3.54
N PHE A 63 -28.25 -2.97 3.64
CA PHE A 63 -27.42 -2.08 2.82
C PHE A 63 -27.00 -2.78 1.52
N ASP A 64 -27.64 -2.41 0.41
CA ASP A 64 -27.48 -3.08 -0.89
C ASP A 64 -26.32 -2.51 -1.73
N THR A 65 -25.97 -3.23 -2.79
CA THR A 65 -24.88 -2.88 -3.73
C THR A 65 -25.11 -1.54 -4.42
N GLU A 66 -26.36 -1.16 -4.69
CA GLU A 66 -26.68 0.13 -5.33
C GLU A 66 -26.38 1.31 -4.40
N ARG A 67 -26.75 1.20 -3.12
CA ARG A 67 -26.44 2.22 -2.10
C ARG A 67 -24.95 2.31 -1.85
N LEU A 68 -24.24 1.18 -1.84
CA LEU A 68 -22.79 1.14 -1.76
C LEU A 68 -22.13 1.86 -2.94
N ARG A 69 -22.61 1.61 -4.17
CA ARG A 69 -22.12 2.27 -5.39
C ARG A 69 -22.35 3.78 -5.35
N GLN A 70 -23.54 4.23 -4.94
CA GLN A 70 -23.84 5.66 -4.82
C GLN A 70 -22.97 6.34 -3.77
N PHE A 71 -22.75 5.68 -2.62
CA PHE A 71 -21.86 6.17 -1.58
C PHE A 71 -20.44 6.37 -2.10
N PHE A 72 -19.81 5.35 -2.69
CA PHE A 72 -18.45 5.47 -3.23
C PHE A 72 -18.32 6.57 -4.30
N ARG A 73 -19.32 6.74 -5.18
CA ARG A 73 -19.33 7.81 -6.20
C ARG A 73 -19.27 9.22 -5.59
N SER A 74 -19.83 9.42 -4.41
CA SER A 74 -19.79 10.71 -3.71
C SER A 74 -18.40 11.07 -3.18
N PHE A 75 -17.53 10.08 -2.93
CA PHE A 75 -16.15 10.31 -2.50
C PHE A 75 -15.20 10.54 -3.68
N THR A 76 -15.46 9.91 -4.82
CA THR A 76 -14.59 10.01 -6.01
C THR A 76 -14.82 11.29 -6.82
N THR A 77 -15.84 12.08 -6.50
CA THR A 77 -16.15 13.37 -7.15
C THR A 77 -15.56 14.59 -6.42
N ARG A 78 -14.70 14.40 -5.40
CA ARG A 78 -13.87 15.50 -4.90
C ARG A 78 -12.79 15.80 -5.94
N GLU A 79 -13.00 16.94 -6.58
CA GLU A 79 -12.20 17.48 -7.68
C GLU A 79 -10.73 17.64 -7.25
N GLN A 80 -9.82 17.38 -8.20
CA GLN A 80 -8.40 17.75 -8.09
C GLN A 80 -8.25 19.27 -8.10
#